data_AF-A0A2N5DTU0-F1
#
_entry.id   AF-A0A2N5DTU0-F1
#
_cell.length_a   1.000
_cell.length_b   1.000
_cell.length_c   1.000
_cell.angle_alpha   90.00
_cell.angle_beta   90.00
_cell.angle_gamma   90.00
#
_symmetry.space_group_name_H-M   'P 1'
#
loop_
_entity.id
_entity.type
_entity.pdbx_description
1 polymer ?
#
loop_
_entity_poly.entity_id
_entity_poly.type
_entity_poly.pdbx_seq_one_letter_code
_entity_poly.pdbx_strand_id
1 'polypeptide(L)'
;MPRDQPIRFNHKRQKVYLFDYQRKWNPWAKWPATVEVFDWADIHGEISYEVDRYDQGFRLYCAVCKPGTTEVIERFILSRALSHPEPQRRLWSHCCQYMQHKPVVADPLYPGRPDSWKPRKSMHWPEEIDRESTTAPEA
;
A
#
# COMPACT_ATOMS: atom_id res chain seq x y z
N MET A 1 -5.20 -2.77 -9.72
CA MET A 1 -4.99 -2.77 -8.26
C MET A 1 -6.33 -2.81 -7.53
N PRO A 2 -6.49 -3.66 -6.50
CA PRO A 2 -7.74 -3.76 -5.73
C PRO A 2 -8.04 -2.47 -4.98
N ARG A 3 -9.29 -2.00 -5.04
CA ARG A 3 -9.73 -0.68 -4.51
C ARG A 3 -10.10 -0.70 -3.02
N ASP A 4 -10.28 -1.92 -2.50
CA ASP A 4 -10.74 -2.22 -1.15
C ASP A 4 -9.59 -2.46 -0.16
N GLN A 5 -8.38 -2.09 -0.57
CA GLN A 5 -7.18 -2.22 0.23
C GLN A 5 -6.89 -0.92 0.98
N PRO A 6 -6.19 -0.99 2.13
CA PRO A 6 -5.74 0.19 2.85
C PRO A 6 -4.69 0.99 2.07
N ILE A 7 -4.11 0.42 1.00
CA ILE A 7 -3.14 1.08 0.13
C ILE A 7 -3.75 1.21 -1.26
N ARG A 8 -3.73 2.42 -1.82
CA ARG A 8 -4.20 2.70 -3.19
C ARG A 8 -3.09 3.34 -4.02
N PHE A 9 -2.85 2.78 -5.20
CA PHE A 9 -1.90 3.31 -6.17
C PHE A 9 -2.63 4.06 -7.29
N ASN A 10 -2.36 5.35 -7.45
CA ASN A 10 -2.87 6.16 -8.55
C ASN A 10 -1.72 6.46 -9.54
N HIS A 11 -1.67 5.69 -10.62
CA HIS A 11 -0.68 5.88 -11.67
C HIS A 11 -0.86 7.23 -12.40
N LYS A 12 -2.08 7.73 -12.59
CA LYS A 12 -2.31 9.02 -13.28
C LYS A 12 -1.77 10.21 -12.50
N ARG A 13 -1.84 10.16 -11.16
CA ARG A 13 -1.33 11.20 -10.26
C ARG A 13 0.11 10.95 -9.79
N GLN A 14 0.67 9.76 -10.05
CA GLN A 14 1.95 9.30 -9.47
C GLN A 14 1.96 9.38 -7.94
N LYS A 15 0.85 9.00 -7.30
CA LYS A 15 0.67 9.05 -5.84
C LYS A 15 0.22 7.72 -5.25
N VAL A 16 0.61 7.49 -4.00
CA VAL A 16 0.15 6.37 -3.17
C VAL A 16 -0.59 6.92 -1.97
N TYR A 17 -1.77 6.38 -1.72
CA TYR A 17 -2.62 6.75 -0.61
C TYR A 17 -2.64 5.61 0.40
N LEU A 18 -2.26 5.88 1.64
CA LEU A 18 -2.23 4.94 2.75
C LEU A 18 -3.31 5.30 3.75
N PHE A 19 -4.20 4.35 4.03
CA PHE A 19 -5.18 4.45 5.09
C PHE A 19 -4.55 3.93 6.39
N ASP A 20 -4.10 4.86 7.23
CA ASP A 20 -3.56 4.52 8.54
C ASP A 20 -4.68 4.44 9.59
N TYR A 21 -4.69 3.33 10.31
CA TYR A 21 -5.45 3.20 11.54
C TYR A 21 -4.54 3.55 12.69
N GLN A 22 -4.57 4.82 13.12
CA GLN A 22 -3.83 5.29 14.28
C GLN A 22 -4.17 4.44 15.51
N ARG A 23 -3.34 3.43 15.76
CA ARG A 23 -3.56 2.39 16.76
C ARG A 23 -3.15 2.91 18.14
N LYS A 24 -3.94 3.83 18.72
CA LYS A 24 -3.64 4.35 20.07
C LYS A 24 -3.95 3.27 21.10
N TRP A 25 -3.12 3.17 22.14
CA TRP A 25 -3.27 2.17 23.21
C TRP A 25 -4.64 2.23 23.93
N ASN A 26 -5.32 3.37 23.89
CA ASN A 26 -6.58 3.57 24.59
C ASN A 26 -7.76 2.84 23.92
N PRO A 27 -8.30 1.76 24.51
CA PRO A 27 -9.32 0.91 23.89
C PRO A 27 -10.69 1.59 23.73
N TRP A 28 -10.90 2.71 24.42
CA TRP A 28 -12.20 3.41 24.47
C TRP A 28 -12.21 4.72 23.67
N ALA A 29 -11.06 5.14 23.14
CA ALA A 29 -11.02 6.28 22.22
C ALA A 29 -11.63 5.86 20.87
N LYS A 30 -12.35 6.76 20.20
CA LYS A 30 -12.60 6.61 18.76
C LYS A 30 -11.28 6.91 18.04
N TRP A 31 -10.78 5.96 17.27
CA TRP A 31 -9.50 6.12 16.59
C TRP A 31 -9.77 6.79 15.25
N PRO A 32 -9.27 8.01 15.03
CA PRO A 32 -9.42 8.64 13.73
C PRO A 32 -8.63 7.82 12.71
N ALA A 33 -9.29 7.45 11.62
CA ALA A 33 -8.57 6.98 10.45
C ALA A 33 -8.00 8.19 9.73
N THR A 34 -6.70 8.16 9.47
CA THR A 34 -6.01 9.21 8.71
C THR A 34 -5.59 8.63 7.38
N VAL A 35 -5.69 9.45 6.32
CA VAL A 35 -5.15 9.07 5.01
C VAL A 35 -3.89 9.88 4.77
N GLU A 36 -2.79 9.16 4.60
CA GLU A 36 -1.50 9.73 4.23
C GLU A 36 -1.31 9.60 2.72
N VAL A 37 -0.71 10.63 2.12
CA VAL A 37 -0.51 10.71 0.68
C VAL A 37 0.96 10.92 0.42
N PHE A 38 1.54 10.03 -0.39
CA PHE A 38 2.95 10.03 -0.72
C PHE A 38 3.15 10.11 -2.22
N ASP A 39 4.16 10.86 -2.64
CA ASP A 39 4.58 10.90 -4.05
C ASP A 39 5.36 9.64 -4.40
N TRP A 40 5.01 9.01 -5.52
CA TRP A 40 5.61 7.73 -5.95
C TRP A 40 7.12 7.82 -6.17
N ALA A 41 7.61 8.99 -6.57
CA ALA A 41 9.04 9.24 -6.79
C ALA A 41 9.89 9.03 -5.53
N ASP A 42 9.29 9.19 -4.35
CA ASP A 42 9.96 9.09 -3.05
C ASP A 42 9.78 7.70 -2.41
N ILE A 43 9.07 6.78 -3.07
CA ILE A 43 8.76 5.45 -2.52
C ILE A 43 9.70 4.40 -3.10
N HIS A 44 10.35 3.66 -2.22
CA HIS A 44 11.24 2.55 -2.56
C HIS A 44 10.73 1.22 -1.98
N GLY A 45 10.89 0.14 -2.75
CA GLY A 45 10.58 -1.21 -2.29
C GLY A 45 11.74 -1.77 -1.47
N GLU A 46 11.47 -2.11 -0.21
CA GLU A 46 12.43 -2.74 0.69
C GLU A 46 11.95 -4.15 1.03
N ILE A 47 12.81 -5.16 0.88
CA ILE A 47 12.51 -6.54 1.28
C ILE A 47 13.38 -6.88 2.48
N SER A 48 12.72 -7.21 3.59
CA SER A 48 13.38 -7.55 4.85
C SER A 48 12.92 -8.93 5.33
N TYR A 49 13.83 -9.71 5.89
CA TYR A 49 13.52 -11.01 6.46
C TYR A 49 13.20 -10.86 7.94
N GLU A 50 12.01 -11.30 8.34
CA GLU A 50 11.51 -11.20 9.72
C GLU A 50 11.29 -12.56 10.34
N VAL A 51 11.54 -12.61 11.65
CA VAL A 51 11.27 -13.76 12.49
C VAL A 51 10.43 -13.27 13.67
N ASP A 52 9.13 -13.13 13.46
CA ASP A 52 8.16 -12.91 14.54
C ASP A 52 7.45 -14.24 14.89
N ARG A 53 6.90 -14.32 16.09
CA ARG A 53 6.31 -15.52 16.70
C ARG A 53 5.16 -16.11 15.88
N TYR A 54 4.51 -15.29 15.04
CA TYR A 54 3.37 -15.66 14.20
C TYR A 54 3.49 -15.25 12.73
N ASP A 55 4.55 -14.53 12.35
CA ASP A 55 4.79 -14.08 10.97
C ASP A 55 6.30 -14.17 10.69
N GLN A 56 6.69 -15.21 9.94
CA GLN A 56 8.09 -15.46 9.57
C GLN A 56 8.22 -15.46 8.05
N GLY A 57 9.27 -14.80 7.56
CA GLY A 57 9.63 -14.81 6.15
C GLY A 57 10.05 -13.46 5.62
N PHE A 58 10.10 -13.35 4.30
CA PHE A 58 10.39 -12.11 3.59
C PHE A 58 9.14 -11.24 3.53
N ARG A 59 9.24 -10.01 4.01
CA ARG A 59 8.18 -9.01 3.92
C ARG A 59 8.57 -7.92 2.94
N LEU A 60 7.59 -7.42 2.19
CA LEU A 60 7.75 -6.24 1.34
C LEU A 60 7.24 -4.99 2.08
N TYR A 61 8.14 -4.03 2.20
CA TYR A 61 7.88 -2.70 2.70
C TYR A 61 7.92 -1.68 1.57
N CYS A 62 7.12 -0.64 1.71
CA CYS A 62 7.32 0.62 1.02
C CYS A 62 8.01 1.57 1.98
N ALA A 63 9.26 1.91 1.69
CA ALA A 63 10.03 2.92 2.39
C ALA A 63 9.81 4.27 1.69
N VAL A 64 9.21 5.22 2.40
CA VAL A 64 9.03 6.59 1.94
C VAL A 64 10.25 7.38 2.36
N CYS A 65 10.96 7.92 1.38
CA CYS A 65 12.11 8.80 1.59
C CYS A 65 11.66 10.26 1.65
N LYS A 66 12.48 11.10 2.28
CA LYS A 66 12.34 12.54 2.11
C LYS A 66 12.66 12.91 0.66
N PRO A 67 11.91 13.85 0.04
CA PRO A 67 12.12 14.21 -1.35
C PRO A 67 13.57 14.62 -1.64
N GLY A 68 14.17 13.99 -2.64
CA GLY A 68 15.55 14.24 -3.05
C GLY A 68 16.63 13.69 -2.12
N THR A 69 16.29 12.86 -1.13
CA THR A 69 17.26 12.17 -0.28
C THR A 69 16.99 10.67 -0.21
N THR A 70 17.90 9.93 0.43
CA THR A 70 17.72 8.50 0.75
C THR A 70 17.30 8.29 2.21
N GLU A 71 16.90 9.36 2.90
CA GLU A 71 16.52 9.32 4.30
C GLU A 71 15.07 8.85 4.42
N VAL A 72 14.86 7.65 4.97
CA VAL A 72 13.53 7.06 5.12
C VAL A 72 12.79 7.73 6.28
N ILE A 73 11.70 8.42 5.96
CA ILE A 73 10.82 9.07 6.93
C ILE A 73 9.75 8.11 7.45
N GLU A 74 9.34 7.16 6.62
CA GLU A 74 8.26 6.24 6.97
C GLU A 74 8.42 4.88 6.26
N ARG A 75 7.92 3.81 6.90
CA ARG A 75 7.81 2.49 6.30
C ARG A 75 6.42 1.93 6.54
N PHE A 76 5.76 1.48 5.48
CA PHE A 76 4.51 0.74 5.59
C PHE A 76 4.58 -0.62 4.91
N ILE A 77 3.80 -1.56 5.42
CA ILE A 77 3.77 -2.95 4.95
C ILE A 77 2.93 -3.04 3.68
N LEU A 78 3.53 -3.47 2.58
CA LEU A 78 2.81 -3.71 1.32
C LEU A 78 2.26 -5.14 1.22
N SER A 79 2.99 -6.13 1.76
CA SER A 79 2.55 -7.52 1.76
C SER A 79 2.93 -8.26 3.03
N ARG A 80 2.21 -9.34 3.34
CA ARG A 80 2.53 -10.24 4.46
C ARG A 80 3.88 -10.93 4.25
N ALA A 81 4.47 -11.47 5.32
CA ALA A 81 5.68 -12.28 5.17
C ALA A 81 5.37 -13.56 4.38
N LEU A 82 6.24 -13.92 3.44
CA LEU A 82 6.20 -15.20 2.73
C LEU A 82 7.55 -15.90 2.83
N SER A 83 7.56 -17.22 2.72
CA SER A 83 8.76 -18.05 2.88
C SER A 83 9.88 -17.75 1.88
N HIS A 84 9.53 -17.30 0.67
CA HIS A 84 10.49 -16.97 -0.39
C HIS A 84 10.37 -15.49 -0.74
N PRO A 85 11.46 -14.82 -1.20
CA PRO A 85 11.48 -13.40 -1.55
C PRO A 85 10.99 -13.10 -2.98
N GLU A 86 10.86 -14.12 -3.82
CA GLU A 86 10.51 -13.99 -5.24
C GLU A 86 9.09 -13.42 -5.46
N PRO A 87 8.04 -13.86 -4.74
CA PRO A 87 6.71 -13.26 -4.87
C PRO A 87 6.67 -11.76 -4.54
N GLN A 88 7.46 -11.32 -3.56
CA GLN A 88 7.58 -9.91 -3.14
C GLN A 88 8.26 -9.10 -4.24
N ARG A 89 9.34 -9.63 -4.84
CA ARG A 89 10.01 -8.98 -5.98
C ARG A 89 9.07 -8.83 -7.17
N ARG A 90 8.30 -9.87 -7.49
CA ARG A 90 7.30 -9.83 -8.57
C ARG A 90 6.20 -8.83 -8.28
N LEU A 91 5.70 -8.79 -7.06
CA LEU A 91 4.69 -7.82 -6.62
C LEU A 91 5.21 -6.39 -6.76
N TRP A 92 6.42 -6.11 -6.27
CA TRP A 92 7.03 -4.79 -6.41
C TRP A 92 7.24 -4.40 -7.88
N SER A 93 7.78 -5.32 -8.69
CA SER A 93 7.96 -5.10 -10.14
C SER A 93 6.64 -4.76 -10.84
N HIS A 94 5.56 -5.48 -10.48
CA HIS A 94 4.22 -5.21 -10.98
C HIS A 94 3.71 -3.82 -10.57
N CYS A 95 3.91 -3.40 -9.30
CA CYS A 95 3.58 -2.05 -8.86
C CYS A 95 4.36 -0.98 -9.67
N CYS A 96 5.67 -1.17 -9.86
CA CYS A 96 6.49 -0.26 -10.65
C CYS A 96 6.01 -0.16 -12.10
N GLN A 97 5.70 -1.28 -12.75
CA GLN A 97 5.18 -1.27 -14.12
C GLN A 97 3.83 -0.57 -14.20
N TYR A 98 2.95 -0.80 -13.23
CA TYR A 98 1.65 -0.14 -13.14
C TYR A 98 1.81 1.38 -13.00
N MET A 99 2.70 1.85 -12.13
CA MET A 99 2.98 3.28 -11.97
C MET A 99 3.66 3.88 -13.21
N GLN A 100 4.45 3.10 -13.95
CA GLN A 100 5.02 3.51 -15.25
C GLN A 100 4.02 3.51 -16.41
N HIS A 101 2.72 3.34 -16.16
CA HIS A 101 1.66 3.26 -17.19
C HIS A 101 1.89 2.13 -18.21
N LYS A 102 2.67 1.11 -17.86
CA LYS A 102 2.88 -0.04 -18.74
C LYS A 102 1.62 -0.91 -18.74
N PRO A 103 1.35 -1.65 -19.83
CA PRO A 103 0.29 -2.64 -19.84
C PRO A 103 0.63 -3.72 -18.82
N VAL A 104 -0.14 -3.77 -17.74
CA VAL A 104 0.02 -4.75 -16.66
C VAL A 104 -1.23 -5.62 -16.64
N VAL A 105 -1.03 -6.94 -16.57
CA VAL A 105 -2.12 -7.90 -16.41
C VAL A 105 -2.80 -7.62 -15.08
N ALA A 106 -4.03 -7.12 -15.12
CA ALA A 106 -4.82 -6.81 -13.94
C ALA A 106 -5.49 -8.06 -13.32
N ASP A 107 -5.40 -9.20 -14.02
CA ASP A 107 -6.00 -10.44 -13.56
C ASP A 107 -5.29 -10.92 -12.27
N PRO A 108 -6.08 -11.27 -11.24
CA PRO A 108 -5.51 -11.80 -10.02
C PRO A 108 -4.84 -13.15 -10.31
N LEU A 109 -3.62 -13.33 -9.80
CA LEU A 109 -2.87 -14.60 -9.90
C LEU A 109 -3.67 -15.81 -9.38
N TYR A 110 -4.56 -15.58 -8.42
CA TYR A 110 -5.47 -16.57 -7.88
C TYR A 110 -6.91 -16.13 -8.13
N PRO A 111 -7.71 -16.90 -8.90
CA PRO A 111 -9.10 -16.57 -9.15
C PRO A 111 -9.94 -16.74 -7.88
N GLY A 112 -10.91 -15.86 -7.69
CA GLY A 112 -11.74 -15.78 -6.49
C GLY A 112 -11.33 -14.63 -5.59
N ARG A 113 -12.29 -13.78 -5.22
CA ARG A 113 -12.08 -12.69 -4.26
C ARG A 113 -12.05 -13.30 -2.86
N PRO A 114 -10.92 -13.33 -2.14
CA PRO A 114 -10.91 -13.79 -0.76
C PRO A 114 -11.84 -12.91 0.07
N ASP A 115 -12.54 -13.45 1.08
CA ASP A 115 -13.39 -12.64 1.95
C ASP A 115 -12.62 -11.51 2.67
N SER A 116 -11.31 -11.68 2.84
CA SER A 116 -10.38 -10.66 3.36
C SER A 116 -10.15 -9.46 2.43
N TRP A 117 -10.63 -9.50 1.20
CA TRP A 117 -10.66 -8.36 0.27
C TRP A 117 -11.91 -7.49 0.40
N LYS A 118 -12.82 -7.77 1.33
CA LYS A 118 -13.82 -6.79 1.72
C LYS A 118 -13.12 -5.69 2.53
N PRO A 119 -13.36 -4.40 2.25
CA PRO A 119 -12.93 -3.34 3.16
C PRO A 119 -13.37 -3.72 4.57
N ARG A 120 -12.51 -3.51 5.56
CA ARG A 120 -12.97 -3.62 6.95
C ARG A 120 -14.17 -2.68 7.09
N LYS A 121 -15.22 -3.10 7.80
CA LYS A 121 -16.43 -2.26 8.00
C LYS A 121 -16.09 -0.87 8.57
N SER A 122 -14.95 -0.76 9.25
CA SER A 122 -14.40 0.47 9.83
C SER A 122 -13.56 1.31 8.85
N MET A 123 -13.43 0.93 7.59
CA MET A 123 -12.55 1.60 6.61
C MET A 123 -13.38 2.57 5.77
N HIS A 124 -13.50 3.80 6.29
CA HIS A 124 -14.23 4.88 5.63
C HIS A 124 -13.23 5.90 5.09
N TRP A 125 -13.02 5.87 3.77
CA TRP A 125 -12.24 6.89 3.09
C TRP A 125 -13.02 8.21 3.08
N PRO A 126 -12.41 9.36 3.46
CA PRO A 126 -13.02 10.66 3.26
C PRO A 126 -13.38 10.86 1.78
N GLU A 127 -14.56 11.40 1.49
CA GLU A 127 -15.10 11.48 0.12
C GLU A 127 -14.17 12.22 -0.85
N GLU A 128 -13.55 13.30 -0.39
CA GLU A 128 -12.58 14.06 -1.18
C GLU A 128 -11.37 13.23 -1.59
N ILE A 129 -10.80 12.46 -0.65
CA ILE A 129 -9.65 11.59 -0.91
C ILE A 129 -10.06 10.35 -1.71
N ASP A 130 -11.26 9.82 -1.50
CA ASP A 130 -11.81 8.75 -2.32
C ASP A 130 -11.90 9.21 -3.80
N ARG A 131 -12.38 10.43 -4.04
CA ARG A 131 -12.41 11.04 -5.36
C ARG A 131 -11.01 11.30 -5.90
N GLU A 132 -10.10 11.88 -5.12
CA GLU A 132 -8.74 12.18 -5.58
C GLU A 132 -7.95 10.90 -5.93
N SER A 133 -8.04 9.88 -5.09
CA SER A 133 -7.34 8.61 -5.29
C SER A 133 -7.85 7.81 -6.49
N THR A 134 -9.06 8.12 -6.99
CA THR A 134 -9.70 7.42 -8.11
C THR A 134 -9.66 8.22 -9.43
N THR A 135 -9.42 9.53 -9.37
CA THR A 135 -9.45 10.42 -10.54
C THR A 135 -8.05 10.82 -11.03
N ALA A 136 -7.98 11.25 -12.30
CA ALA A 136 -6.80 11.94 -12.82
C ALA A 136 -6.69 13.34 -12.16
N PRO A 137 -5.53 14.01 -12.20
CA PRO A 137 -5.47 15.44 -11.93
C PRO A 137 -6.52 16.15 -12.80
N GLU A 138 -7.34 17.02 -12.22
CA GLU A 138 -8.16 17.94 -13.02
C GLU A 138 -7.18 18.86 -13.77
N ALA A 139 -7.35 18.96 -15.09
CA ALA A 139 -6.46 19.69 -16.00
C ALA A 139 -6.78 21.18 -16.04
#